data_AF-A0A2G6KIQ5-F1
#
_entry.id   AF-A0A2G6KIQ5-F1
#
_cell.length_a   1.000
_cell.length_b   1.000
_cell.length_c   1.000
_cell.angle_alpha   90.00
_cell.angle_beta   90.00
_cell.angle_gamma   90.00
#
_symmetry.space_group_name_H-M   'P 1'
#
loop_
_entity.id
_entity.type
_entity.pdbx_description
1 polymer ?
#
loop_
_entity_poly.entity_id
_entity_poly.type
_entity_poly.pdbx_seq_one_letter_code
_entity_poly.pdbx_strand_id
1 'polypeptide(L)'
;MFIFRKKACIRLMGCIWWITCSSIQIFHQKGLKFIMKRSAQTSRVAVALSGGVDSSVAAALLIEQGFDVFGITMRLPQSEELQAKADLAEPAYIHDAQQAAEILGIRHVVIDIRKEFQEQIVTYFCEEYARGRTPNPCVVCNPNIKFGRLFELARELGADIFATGHYVNVEYDPHRQRYVLKTADNLAKDQSYFLYRLSQTQLAHTLFPLAAFTKDRIRQKAKELGLHRVAEKADSQENCFIADQSYQDFLQDYLPEHARQPGPIVDMAGHILGEHQGIHRYTIGQRRGLGVALGSPRYVVAIHPETNTVVIGKNQELFTQAFLVEDVHFVSLEALSWPLECLVKVRYRHAATPATIYPEAGKTIRVMLHTPQRAVTPGQSAVFYAQDRVIGGGTIVQTAMPSDSADQNAC
;
A
#
# COMPACT_ATOMS: atom_id res chain seq x y z
N MET A 1 -83.59 7.49 -2.10
CA MET A 1 -82.94 8.10 -0.93
C MET A 1 -81.82 7.16 -0.50
N PHE A 2 -80.56 7.58 -0.71
CA PHE A 2 -79.26 6.93 -0.38
C PHE A 2 -79.01 5.52 -0.96
N ILE A 3 -78.18 5.22 -2.00
CA ILE A 3 -76.95 5.80 -2.58
C ILE A 3 -75.83 5.95 -1.54
N PHE A 4 -74.65 5.28 -1.55
CA PHE A 4 -73.96 4.44 -2.55
C PHE A 4 -72.72 3.74 -1.90
N ARG A 5 -72.38 2.53 -2.40
CA ARG A 5 -71.04 2.03 -2.84
C ARG A 5 -69.88 1.88 -1.81
N LYS A 6 -68.91 0.96 -1.93
CA LYS A 6 -68.39 0.05 -3.00
C LYS A 6 -67.53 -1.01 -2.28
N LYS A 7 -67.66 -2.32 -2.58
CA LYS A 7 -66.76 -3.18 -3.39
C LYS A 7 -65.28 -3.22 -2.94
N ALA A 8 -64.54 -4.33 -2.96
CA ALA A 8 -64.77 -5.77 -3.14
C ALA A 8 -63.40 -6.47 -2.99
N CYS A 9 -63.44 -7.74 -2.55
CA CYS A 9 -62.58 -8.87 -2.93
C CYS A 9 -61.04 -8.76 -2.80
N ILE A 10 -60.57 -9.33 -1.70
CA ILE A 10 -59.35 -10.13 -1.59
C ILE A 10 -59.59 -11.48 -2.31
N ARG A 11 -58.84 -11.79 -3.38
CA ARG A 11 -58.28 -13.14 -3.65
C ARG A 11 -57.49 -13.24 -4.97
N LEU A 12 -56.28 -13.80 -4.80
CA LEU A 12 -55.58 -14.77 -5.65
C LEU A 12 -54.67 -14.31 -6.80
N MET A 13 -53.61 -15.12 -6.93
CA MET A 13 -52.53 -15.18 -7.93
C MET A 13 -51.37 -14.21 -7.64
N GLY A 14 -50.16 -14.62 -7.25
CA GLY A 14 -49.43 -15.84 -7.60
C GLY A 14 -48.71 -15.61 -8.93
N CYS A 15 -47.36 -15.63 -8.89
CA CYS A 15 -46.40 -15.45 -9.98
C CYS A 15 -46.11 -13.98 -10.39
N ILE A 16 -44.91 -13.49 -10.03
CA ILE A 16 -43.81 -13.08 -10.92
C ILE A 16 -42.68 -12.61 -9.98
N TRP A 17 -41.91 -13.57 -9.50
CA TRP A 17 -40.49 -13.37 -9.21
C TRP A 17 -39.74 -13.57 -10.54
N TRP A 18 -38.55 -12.98 -10.68
CA TRP A 18 -37.70 -12.90 -11.88
C TRP A 18 -37.86 -11.62 -12.71
N ILE A 19 -37.32 -10.51 -12.20
CA ILE A 19 -36.68 -9.51 -13.05
C ILE A 19 -35.26 -9.33 -12.52
N THR A 20 -34.32 -9.56 -13.43
CA THR A 20 -32.89 -9.77 -13.24
C THR A 20 -32.15 -8.55 -12.67
N CYS A 21 -31.36 -8.80 -11.63
CA CYS A 21 -30.42 -7.87 -10.97
C CYS A 21 -29.18 -7.52 -11.83
N SER A 22 -29.21 -7.77 -13.14
CA SER A 22 -28.04 -7.59 -14.04
C SER A 22 -28.07 -6.28 -14.82
N SER A 23 -29.21 -5.59 -14.89
CA SER A 23 -29.36 -4.40 -15.73
C SER A 23 -28.99 -3.10 -15.00
N ILE A 24 -29.03 -3.06 -13.67
CA ILE A 24 -28.79 -1.82 -12.90
C ILE A 24 -27.29 -1.56 -12.67
N GLN A 25 -26.44 -2.60 -12.59
CA GLN A 25 -24.98 -2.44 -12.53
C GLN A 25 -24.36 -1.97 -13.86
N ILE A 26 -24.99 -2.27 -15.00
CA ILE A 26 -24.49 -1.89 -16.33
C ILE A 26 -24.77 -0.41 -16.65
N PHE A 27 -25.80 0.19 -16.05
CA PHE A 27 -26.13 1.61 -16.29
C PHE A 27 -25.23 2.58 -15.53
N HIS A 28 -24.70 2.20 -14.36
CA HIS A 28 -23.81 3.09 -13.58
C HIS A 28 -22.39 3.16 -14.15
N GLN A 29 -21.86 2.08 -14.74
CA GLN A 29 -20.61 2.14 -15.51
C GLN A 29 -20.72 3.02 -16.77
N LYS A 30 -21.91 3.18 -17.35
CA LYS A 30 -22.13 4.03 -18.53
C LYS A 30 -22.18 5.53 -18.19
N GLY A 31 -22.64 5.90 -16.99
CA GLY A 31 -22.73 7.30 -16.54
C GLY A 31 -21.36 7.94 -16.33
N LEU A 32 -20.43 7.24 -15.64
CA LEU A 32 -19.05 7.71 -15.46
C LEU A 32 -18.25 7.68 -16.77
N LYS A 33 -18.47 6.66 -17.62
CA LYS A 33 -17.91 6.58 -18.98
C LYS A 33 -18.35 7.75 -19.86
N PHE A 34 -19.51 8.37 -19.63
CA PHE A 34 -20.02 9.45 -20.49
C PHE A 34 -19.41 10.82 -20.18
N ILE A 35 -19.10 11.10 -18.90
CA ILE A 35 -18.41 12.34 -18.50
C ILE A 35 -16.91 12.24 -18.84
N MET A 36 -16.29 11.07 -18.67
CA MET A 36 -14.90 10.84 -19.09
C MET A 36 -14.74 10.78 -20.61
N LYS A 37 -15.73 10.32 -21.40
CA LYS A 37 -15.58 10.20 -22.86
C LYS A 37 -15.34 11.53 -23.57
N ARG A 38 -15.88 12.63 -23.06
CA ARG A 38 -15.74 13.95 -23.68
C ARG A 38 -14.46 14.68 -23.28
N SER A 39 -13.85 14.33 -22.13
CA SER A 39 -12.54 14.84 -21.70
C SER A 39 -11.38 13.92 -22.10
N ALA A 40 -11.60 12.62 -22.29
CA ALA A 40 -10.57 11.64 -22.64
C ALA A 40 -9.89 11.93 -23.98
N GLN A 41 -10.57 12.58 -24.91
CA GLN A 41 -10.00 12.99 -26.20
C GLN A 41 -9.12 14.25 -26.13
N THR A 42 -9.12 14.96 -24.99
CA THR A 42 -8.31 16.17 -24.78
C THR A 42 -7.32 16.05 -23.63
N SER A 43 -7.53 15.12 -22.69
CA SER A 43 -6.67 14.96 -21.52
C SER A 43 -5.45 14.10 -21.84
N ARG A 44 -4.26 14.67 -21.62
CA ARG A 44 -3.00 13.95 -21.79
C ARG A 44 -2.64 13.19 -20.50
N VAL A 45 -2.32 11.90 -20.63
CA VAL A 45 -2.06 10.99 -19.52
C VAL A 45 -0.58 10.61 -19.47
N ALA A 46 0.08 10.90 -18.36
CA ALA A 46 1.42 10.39 -18.08
C ALA A 46 1.32 9.05 -17.35
N VAL A 47 1.91 7.99 -17.90
CA VAL A 47 1.96 6.67 -17.27
C VAL A 47 3.34 6.43 -16.66
N ALA A 48 3.40 6.13 -15.36
CA ALA A 48 4.64 5.70 -14.72
C ALA A 48 5.03 4.29 -15.17
N LEU A 49 6.02 4.20 -16.07
CA LEU A 49 6.59 2.96 -16.57
C LEU A 49 7.76 2.52 -15.68
N SER A 50 7.59 1.37 -15.02
CA SER A 50 8.59 0.78 -14.13
C SER A 50 9.53 -0.22 -14.81
N GLY A 51 9.35 -0.46 -16.12
CA GLY A 51 9.99 -1.57 -16.82
C GLY A 51 9.43 -2.95 -16.45
N GLY A 52 8.23 -2.97 -15.84
CA GLY A 52 7.48 -4.17 -15.50
C GLY A 52 6.17 -4.29 -16.28
N VAL A 53 5.64 -5.51 -16.35
CA VAL A 53 4.45 -5.86 -17.15
C VAL A 53 3.22 -5.03 -16.79
N ASP A 54 3.01 -4.74 -15.50
CA ASP A 54 1.80 -4.06 -15.03
C ASP A 54 1.70 -2.64 -15.59
N SER A 55 2.78 -1.86 -15.47
CA SER A 55 2.81 -0.49 -15.99
C SER A 55 2.70 -0.42 -17.52
N SER A 56 3.32 -1.38 -18.23
CA SER A 56 3.26 -1.43 -19.70
C SER A 56 1.85 -1.76 -20.19
N VAL A 57 1.18 -2.75 -19.57
CA VAL A 57 -0.20 -3.09 -19.93
C VAL A 57 -1.18 -1.99 -19.50
N ALA A 58 -0.92 -1.30 -18.39
CA ALA A 58 -1.71 -0.13 -18.00
C ALA A 58 -1.66 0.97 -19.06
N ALA A 59 -0.48 1.27 -19.62
CA ALA A 59 -0.34 2.20 -20.74
C ALA A 59 -1.14 1.74 -21.98
N ALA A 60 -0.97 0.47 -22.38
CA ALA A 60 -1.70 -0.10 -23.51
C ALA A 60 -3.22 0.01 -23.36
N LEU A 61 -3.76 -0.29 -22.17
CA LEU A 61 -5.18 -0.19 -21.88
C LEU A 61 -5.72 1.24 -21.98
N LEU A 62 -4.91 2.25 -21.67
CA LEU A 62 -5.29 3.66 -21.80
C LEU A 62 -5.26 4.10 -23.26
N ILE A 63 -4.28 3.65 -24.04
CA ILE A 63 -4.22 3.88 -25.50
C ILE A 63 -5.48 3.28 -26.17
N GLU A 64 -5.83 2.03 -25.83
CA GLU A 64 -7.06 1.38 -26.35
C GLU A 64 -8.35 2.13 -25.97
N GLN A 65 -8.35 2.85 -24.85
CA GLN A 65 -9.47 3.69 -24.42
C GLN A 65 -9.50 5.05 -25.12
N GLY A 66 -8.50 5.37 -25.94
CA GLY A 66 -8.42 6.59 -26.75
C GLY A 66 -7.78 7.79 -26.07
N PHE A 67 -7.04 7.59 -24.97
CA PHE A 67 -6.29 8.66 -24.31
C PHE A 67 -5.01 9.02 -25.10
N ASP A 68 -4.59 10.29 -25.03
CA ASP A 68 -3.24 10.72 -25.42
C ASP A 68 -2.26 10.32 -24.31
N VAL A 69 -1.41 9.33 -24.55
CA VAL A 69 -0.55 8.71 -23.52
C VAL A 69 0.92 8.94 -23.82
N PHE A 70 1.68 9.31 -22.79
CA PHE A 70 3.14 9.22 -22.81
C PHE A 70 3.66 8.52 -21.55
N GLY A 71 4.79 7.85 -21.67
CA GLY A 71 5.44 7.14 -20.58
C GLY A 71 6.46 8.01 -19.86
N ILE A 72 6.54 7.88 -18.55
CA ILE A 72 7.63 8.43 -17.75
C ILE A 72 8.26 7.35 -16.87
N THR A 73 9.58 7.39 -16.71
CA THR A 73 10.30 6.48 -15.82
C THR A 73 11.20 7.26 -14.88
N MET A 74 11.17 6.92 -13.60
CA MET A 74 12.05 7.49 -12.58
C MET A 74 13.44 6.90 -12.68
N ARG A 75 14.47 7.73 -12.71
CA ARG A 75 15.83 7.30 -12.36
C ARG A 75 15.97 7.35 -10.84
N LEU A 76 16.20 6.19 -10.24
CA LEU A 76 16.34 6.02 -8.79
C LEU A 76 17.82 5.93 -8.37
N PRO A 77 18.14 6.22 -7.09
CA PRO A 77 19.47 6.00 -6.55
C PRO A 77 19.88 4.54 -6.70
N GLN A 78 21.16 4.30 -6.91
CA GLN A 78 21.75 2.97 -6.96
C GLN A 78 22.94 2.91 -6.00
N SER A 79 23.37 1.70 -5.63
CA SER A 79 24.62 1.53 -4.87
C SER A 79 25.80 2.12 -5.64
N GLU A 80 26.90 2.48 -4.96
CA GLU A 80 28.07 3.07 -5.62
C GLU A 80 28.60 2.18 -6.76
N GLU A 81 28.63 0.87 -6.57
CA GLU A 81 29.05 -0.09 -7.60
C GLU A 81 28.10 -0.08 -8.81
N LEU A 82 26.78 -0.02 -8.56
CA LEU A 82 25.79 0.09 -9.61
C LEU A 82 25.80 1.46 -10.28
N GLN A 83 26.09 2.53 -9.53
CA GLN A 83 26.21 3.88 -10.08
C GLN A 83 27.42 3.98 -11.01
N ALA A 84 28.55 3.37 -10.64
CA ALA A 84 29.72 3.27 -11.51
C ALA A 84 29.44 2.49 -12.80
N LYS A 85 28.56 1.47 -12.74
CA LYS A 85 28.06 0.76 -13.95
C LYS A 85 26.99 1.57 -14.70
N ALA A 86 26.16 2.34 -13.99
CA ALA A 86 25.09 3.15 -14.56
C ALA A 86 25.63 4.35 -15.37
N ASP A 87 26.79 4.87 -14.97
CA ASP A 87 27.52 5.88 -15.72
C ASP A 87 28.04 5.33 -17.07
N LEU A 88 28.07 4.01 -17.24
CA LEU A 88 28.42 3.31 -18.49
C LEU A 88 27.19 2.86 -19.29
N ALA A 89 26.05 2.57 -18.64
CA ALA A 89 24.84 2.10 -19.30
C ALA A 89 23.57 2.35 -18.46
N GLU A 90 22.44 2.61 -19.13
CA GLU A 90 21.15 2.77 -18.44
C GLU A 90 20.74 1.53 -17.63
N PRO A 91 20.17 1.70 -16.42
CA PRO A 91 19.60 0.61 -15.65
C PRO A 91 18.61 -0.24 -16.45
N ALA A 92 18.64 -1.56 -16.24
CA ALA A 92 17.83 -2.52 -17.01
C ALA A 92 16.33 -2.19 -17.02
N TYR A 93 15.78 -1.67 -15.91
CA TYR A 93 14.36 -1.30 -15.83
C TYR A 93 14.01 -0.06 -16.67
N ILE A 94 14.95 0.87 -16.87
CA ILE A 94 14.77 2.03 -17.76
C ILE A 94 14.74 1.55 -19.21
N HIS A 95 15.69 0.68 -19.56
CA HIS A 95 15.76 0.08 -20.90
C HIS A 95 14.53 -0.78 -21.23
N ASP A 96 14.01 -1.53 -20.25
CA ASP A 96 12.76 -2.29 -20.41
C ASP A 96 11.55 -1.36 -20.61
N ALA A 97 11.51 -0.21 -19.93
CA ALA A 97 10.46 0.79 -20.10
C ALA A 97 10.52 1.48 -21.47
N GLN A 98 11.73 1.79 -21.97
CA GLN A 98 11.96 2.36 -23.29
C GLN A 98 11.45 1.42 -24.40
N GLN A 99 11.83 0.14 -24.36
CA GLN A 99 11.34 -0.86 -25.30
C GLN A 99 9.81 -1.00 -25.25
N ALA A 100 9.23 -1.02 -24.04
CA ALA A 100 7.78 -1.09 -23.92
C ALA A 100 7.09 0.13 -24.55
N ALA A 101 7.66 1.33 -24.36
CA ALA A 101 7.14 2.55 -24.97
C ALA A 101 7.27 2.54 -26.50
N GLU A 102 8.38 2.03 -27.03
CA GLU A 102 8.60 1.87 -28.48
C GLU A 102 7.56 0.91 -29.10
N ILE A 103 7.35 -0.26 -28.49
CA ILE A 103 6.33 -1.22 -28.93
C ILE A 103 4.93 -0.60 -28.91
N LEU A 104 4.63 0.22 -27.91
CA LEU A 104 3.35 0.91 -27.78
C LEU A 104 3.23 2.16 -28.65
N GLY A 105 4.31 2.60 -29.31
CA GLY A 105 4.33 3.80 -30.14
C GLY A 105 4.12 5.10 -29.37
N ILE A 106 4.53 5.18 -28.10
CA ILE A 106 4.36 6.35 -27.24
C ILE A 106 5.69 7.05 -26.92
N ARG A 107 5.64 8.37 -26.72
CA ARG A 107 6.79 9.13 -26.21
C ARG A 107 7.17 8.61 -24.82
N HIS A 108 8.47 8.49 -24.56
CA HIS A 108 9.01 8.13 -23.25
C HIS A 108 10.00 9.18 -22.74
N VAL A 109 9.91 9.51 -21.45
CA VAL A 109 10.81 10.46 -20.79
C VAL A 109 11.36 9.84 -19.51
N VAL A 110 12.67 9.89 -19.33
CA VAL A 110 13.32 9.53 -18.06
C VAL A 110 13.46 10.78 -17.22
N ILE A 111 12.98 10.71 -15.98
CA ILE A 111 13.01 11.81 -15.02
C ILE A 111 13.96 11.44 -13.89
N ASP A 112 14.98 12.27 -13.67
CA ASP A 112 15.89 12.09 -12.55
C ASP A 112 15.23 12.54 -11.25
N ILE A 113 15.06 11.59 -10.33
CA ILE A 113 14.48 11.81 -9.00
C ILE A 113 15.40 11.24 -7.91
N ARG A 114 16.69 11.02 -8.24
CA ARG A 114 17.64 10.41 -7.30
C ARG A 114 17.73 11.20 -6.00
N LYS A 115 17.79 12.52 -6.10
CA LYS A 115 17.92 13.40 -4.94
C LYS A 115 16.70 13.31 -4.03
N GLU A 116 15.50 13.57 -4.55
CA GLU A 116 14.28 13.57 -3.73
C GLU A 116 13.96 12.17 -3.20
N PHE A 117 14.25 11.11 -3.97
CA PHE A 117 14.08 9.73 -3.51
C PHE A 117 15.04 9.39 -2.37
N GLN A 118 16.32 9.79 -2.48
CA GLN A 118 17.30 9.61 -1.42
C GLN A 118 16.84 10.32 -0.13
N GLU A 119 16.50 11.61 -0.24
CA GLU A 119 16.13 12.46 0.89
C GLU A 119 14.85 11.99 1.60
N GLN A 120 13.85 11.52 0.85
CA GLN A 120 12.53 11.25 1.43
C GLN A 120 12.25 9.77 1.69
N ILE A 121 12.87 8.86 0.93
CA ILE A 121 12.55 7.43 0.98
C ILE A 121 13.69 6.65 1.62
N VAL A 122 14.92 6.85 1.15
CA VAL A 122 16.09 6.14 1.69
C VAL A 122 16.39 6.63 3.10
N THR A 123 16.45 7.93 3.33
CA THR A 123 16.66 8.50 4.68
C THR A 123 15.59 8.03 5.66
N TYR A 124 14.30 8.14 5.30
CA TYR A 124 13.19 7.62 6.11
C TYR A 124 13.39 6.13 6.45
N PHE A 125 13.72 5.30 5.45
CA PHE A 125 13.93 3.88 5.65
C PHE A 125 15.05 3.63 6.68
N CYS A 126 16.20 4.28 6.53
CA CYS A 126 17.33 4.13 7.43
C CYS A 126 17.04 4.65 8.85
N GLU A 127 16.42 5.82 8.99
CA GLU A 127 16.06 6.39 10.29
C GLU A 127 15.09 5.51 11.09
N GLU A 128 14.12 4.89 10.42
CA GLU A 128 13.18 4.00 11.08
C GLU A 128 13.84 2.73 11.62
N TYR A 129 14.77 2.15 10.84
CA TYR A 129 15.58 1.02 11.35
C TYR A 129 16.52 1.44 12.48
N ALA A 130 17.09 2.65 12.45
CA ALA A 130 17.89 3.18 13.55
C ALA A 130 17.08 3.27 14.86
N ARG A 131 15.77 3.55 14.75
CA ARG A 131 14.81 3.57 15.87
C ARG A 131 14.27 2.19 16.25
N GLY A 132 14.83 1.10 15.70
CA GLY A 132 14.36 -0.27 15.97
C GLY A 132 12.96 -0.57 15.41
N ARG A 133 12.46 0.24 14.47
CA ARG A 133 11.17 0.06 13.80
C ARG A 133 11.35 -0.62 12.44
N THR A 134 10.28 -1.21 11.92
CA THR A 134 10.30 -1.84 10.59
C THR A 134 9.44 -1.01 9.63
N PRO A 135 10.03 -0.09 8.84
CA PRO A 135 9.28 0.82 7.98
C PRO A 135 8.67 0.11 6.77
N ASN A 136 7.73 0.80 6.12
CA ASN A 136 7.29 0.49 4.78
C ASN A 136 7.58 1.69 3.85
N PRO A 137 8.66 1.66 3.05
CA PRO A 137 9.02 2.82 2.23
C PRO A 137 8.00 3.08 1.11
N CYS A 138 7.25 2.07 0.66
CA CYS A 138 6.27 2.23 -0.41
C CYS A 138 5.08 3.11 0.00
N VAL A 139 4.62 3.04 1.26
CA VAL A 139 3.53 3.92 1.74
C VAL A 139 3.94 5.38 1.83
N VAL A 140 5.25 5.67 1.90
CA VAL A 140 5.80 7.03 1.84
C VAL A 140 6.08 7.45 0.40
N CYS A 141 6.65 6.56 -0.40
CA CYS A 141 7.00 6.80 -1.80
C CYS A 141 5.79 7.12 -2.66
N ASN A 142 4.65 6.45 -2.47
CA ASN A 142 3.46 6.71 -3.26
C ASN A 142 2.98 8.17 -3.16
N PRO A 143 2.58 8.70 -1.99
CA PRO A 143 2.09 10.08 -1.90
C PRO A 143 3.16 11.12 -2.22
N ASN A 144 4.42 10.91 -1.84
CA ASN A 144 5.43 11.96 -1.91
C ASN A 144 6.18 11.99 -3.24
N ILE A 145 6.57 10.81 -3.74
CA ILE A 145 7.38 10.68 -4.95
C ILE A 145 6.49 10.36 -6.15
N LYS A 146 5.76 9.24 -6.12
CA LYS A 146 5.07 8.73 -7.31
C LYS A 146 3.89 9.59 -7.74
N PHE A 147 3.00 9.93 -6.79
CA PHE A 147 1.82 10.78 -7.01
C PHE A 147 2.06 12.23 -6.58
N GLY A 148 3.24 12.54 -6.03
CA GLY A 148 3.68 13.89 -5.70
C GLY A 148 4.66 14.38 -6.76
N ARG A 149 5.95 14.40 -6.43
CA ARG A 149 7.01 15.01 -7.25
C ARG A 149 7.03 14.55 -8.71
N LEU A 150 6.88 13.25 -8.95
CA LEU A 150 6.87 12.69 -10.31
C LEU A 150 5.65 13.19 -11.10
N PHE A 151 4.48 13.32 -10.46
CA PHE A 151 3.31 13.85 -11.12
C PHE A 151 3.44 15.35 -11.39
N GLU A 152 4.01 16.13 -10.48
CA GLU A 152 4.32 17.55 -10.72
C GLU A 152 5.18 17.74 -11.98
N LEU A 153 6.26 16.97 -12.09
CA LEU A 153 7.14 16.99 -13.27
C LEU A 153 6.41 16.50 -14.54
N ALA A 154 5.52 15.52 -14.42
CA ALA A 154 4.69 15.10 -15.54
C ALA A 154 3.74 16.21 -16.03
N ARG A 155 3.22 17.05 -15.12
CA ARG A 155 2.38 18.21 -15.47
C ARG A 155 3.18 19.29 -16.21
N GLU A 156 4.44 19.51 -15.83
CA GLU A 156 5.36 20.39 -16.59
C GLU A 156 5.58 19.89 -18.03
N LEU A 157 5.49 18.57 -18.25
CA LEU A 157 5.52 17.93 -19.57
C LEU A 157 4.16 17.91 -20.28
N GLY A 158 3.13 18.53 -19.68
CA GLY A 158 1.79 18.69 -20.25
C GLY A 158 0.80 17.59 -19.90
N ALA A 159 1.03 16.78 -18.85
CA ALA A 159 0.03 15.83 -18.37
C ALA A 159 -1.10 16.53 -17.58
N ASP A 160 -2.34 16.13 -17.85
CA ASP A 160 -3.50 16.49 -17.02
C ASP A 160 -3.78 15.41 -15.96
N ILE A 161 -3.46 14.17 -16.30
CA ILE A 161 -3.78 12.98 -15.53
C ILE A 161 -2.53 12.11 -15.38
N PHE A 162 -2.40 11.47 -14.23
CA PHE A 162 -1.35 10.50 -13.95
C PHE A 162 -1.89 9.08 -13.91
N ALA A 163 -1.13 8.10 -14.36
CA ALA A 163 -1.55 6.71 -14.34
C ALA A 163 -0.43 5.80 -13.87
N THR A 164 -0.82 4.74 -13.17
CA THR A 164 0.12 3.72 -12.68
C THR A 164 -0.47 2.32 -12.87
N GLY A 165 0.40 1.32 -12.91
CA GLY A 165 -0.02 -0.09 -12.93
C GLY A 165 -0.45 -0.64 -11.56
N HIS A 166 -1.00 0.18 -10.67
CA HIS A 166 -1.49 -0.33 -9.39
C HIS A 166 -2.87 -0.99 -9.55
N TYR A 167 -3.08 -2.08 -8.80
CA TYR A 167 -4.34 -2.80 -8.72
C TYR A 167 -5.19 -2.22 -7.59
N VAL A 168 -5.93 -1.16 -7.90
CA VAL A 168 -6.90 -0.52 -7.00
C VAL A 168 -8.02 0.10 -7.82
N ASN A 169 -9.14 0.43 -7.17
CA ASN A 169 -10.23 1.16 -7.80
C ASN A 169 -10.39 2.53 -7.12
N VAL A 170 -10.71 3.57 -7.88
CA VAL A 170 -11.01 4.90 -7.37
C VAL A 170 -12.31 5.39 -8.00
N GLU A 171 -13.25 5.81 -7.17
CA GLU A 171 -14.52 6.38 -7.60
C GLU A 171 -14.79 7.68 -6.83
N TYR A 172 -15.46 8.64 -7.48
CA TYR A 172 -15.97 9.81 -6.77
C TYR A 172 -17.34 9.48 -6.18
N ASP A 173 -17.47 9.60 -4.86
CA ASP A 173 -18.73 9.46 -4.15
C ASP A 173 -19.41 10.83 -4.01
N PRO A 174 -20.50 11.10 -4.74
CA PRO A 174 -21.18 12.40 -4.70
C PRO A 174 -21.87 12.68 -3.37
N HIS A 175 -22.23 11.65 -2.59
CA HIS A 175 -22.85 11.85 -1.27
C HIS A 175 -21.82 12.28 -0.23
N ARG A 176 -20.59 11.76 -0.34
CA ARG A 176 -19.46 12.15 0.52
C ARG A 176 -18.72 13.37 0.00
N GLN A 177 -18.96 13.74 -1.27
CA GLN A 177 -18.19 14.73 -2.03
C GLN A 177 -16.69 14.45 -2.04
N ARG A 178 -16.31 13.16 -2.10
CA ARG A 178 -14.92 12.70 -1.98
C ARG A 178 -14.63 11.56 -2.92
N TYR A 179 -13.38 11.46 -3.36
CA TYR A 179 -12.85 10.25 -3.96
C TYR A 179 -12.64 9.18 -2.89
N VAL A 180 -13.12 7.98 -3.16
CA VAL A 180 -12.91 6.80 -2.32
C VAL A 180 -11.95 5.85 -3.02
N LEU A 181 -10.95 5.39 -2.26
CA LEU A 181 -10.02 4.34 -2.69
C LEU A 181 -10.60 3.00 -2.29
N LYS A 182 -10.66 2.06 -3.23
CA LYS A 182 -11.21 0.73 -3.07
C LYS A 182 -10.18 -0.33 -3.42
N THR A 183 -10.37 -1.52 -2.87
CA THR A 183 -9.57 -2.68 -3.23
C THR A 183 -9.73 -3.02 -4.70
N ALA A 184 -8.75 -3.70 -5.28
CA ALA A 184 -8.94 -4.37 -6.57
C ALA A 184 -10.03 -5.45 -6.50
N ASP A 185 -10.58 -5.82 -7.66
CA ASP A 185 -11.54 -6.93 -7.77
C ASP A 185 -10.89 -8.27 -7.39
N ASN A 186 -9.57 -8.39 -7.60
CA ASN A 186 -8.76 -9.51 -7.14
C ASN A 186 -7.91 -9.12 -5.91
N LEU A 187 -8.36 -9.57 -4.73
CA LEU A 187 -7.70 -9.29 -3.46
C LEU A 187 -6.26 -9.84 -3.35
N ALA A 188 -5.89 -10.85 -4.15
CA ALA A 188 -4.53 -11.41 -4.12
C ALA A 188 -3.47 -10.45 -4.69
N LYS A 189 -3.90 -9.46 -5.50
CA LYS A 189 -3.04 -8.42 -6.07
C LYS A 189 -3.44 -7.02 -5.63
N ASP A 190 -4.47 -6.86 -4.80
CA ASP A 190 -4.90 -5.58 -4.27
C ASP A 190 -3.72 -4.79 -3.68
N GLN A 191 -3.57 -3.54 -4.10
CA GLN A 191 -2.49 -2.65 -3.64
C GLN A 191 -3.02 -1.43 -2.87
N SER A 192 -4.30 -1.45 -2.47
CA SER A 192 -4.93 -0.36 -1.72
C SER A 192 -4.18 0.00 -0.43
N TYR A 193 -3.58 -1.00 0.22
CA TYR A 193 -2.74 -0.83 1.40
C TYR A 193 -1.58 0.15 1.18
N PHE A 194 -0.98 0.20 0.00
CA PHE A 194 0.16 1.09 -0.27
C PHE A 194 -0.26 2.52 -0.62
N LEU A 195 -1.55 2.74 -0.89
CA LEU A 195 -2.11 3.98 -1.41
C LEU A 195 -3.03 4.70 -0.42
N TYR A 196 -3.15 4.21 0.82
CA TYR A 196 -4.04 4.83 1.81
C TYR A 196 -3.68 6.29 2.13
N ARG A 197 -2.45 6.73 1.85
CA ARG A 197 -1.99 8.11 2.10
C ARG A 197 -2.24 9.09 0.95
N LEU A 198 -2.84 8.64 -0.16
CA LEU A 198 -3.14 9.54 -1.27
C LEU A 198 -4.16 10.61 -0.85
N SER A 199 -3.88 11.85 -1.22
CA SER A 199 -4.79 12.97 -0.98
C SER A 199 -5.96 12.95 -1.97
N GLN A 200 -7.03 13.70 -1.65
CA GLN A 200 -8.18 13.87 -2.54
C GLN A 200 -7.77 14.47 -3.89
N THR A 201 -6.84 15.44 -3.90
CA THR A 201 -6.30 16.04 -5.12
C THR A 201 -5.52 15.03 -5.96
N GLN A 202 -4.75 14.15 -5.34
CA GLN A 202 -4.02 13.10 -6.05
C GLN A 202 -4.97 12.05 -6.64
N LEU A 203 -5.95 11.59 -5.86
CA LEU A 203 -6.98 10.65 -6.31
C LEU A 203 -7.80 11.21 -7.48
N ALA A 204 -8.10 12.52 -7.46
CA ALA A 204 -8.87 13.19 -8.50
C ALA A 204 -8.21 13.19 -9.88
N HIS A 205 -6.87 13.15 -9.93
CA HIS A 205 -6.10 13.27 -11.17
C HIS A 205 -5.34 11.98 -11.50
N THR A 206 -5.78 10.84 -10.97
CA THR A 206 -5.10 9.56 -11.15
C THR A 206 -6.00 8.49 -11.77
N LEU A 207 -5.43 7.67 -12.66
CA LEU A 207 -6.05 6.46 -13.21
C LEU A 207 -5.31 5.18 -12.79
N PHE A 208 -6.10 4.14 -12.56
CA PHE A 208 -5.65 2.80 -12.18
C PHE A 208 -6.26 1.74 -13.11
N PRO A 209 -5.66 1.48 -14.29
CA PRO A 209 -6.31 0.67 -15.32
C PRO A 209 -6.45 -0.81 -15.00
N LEU A 210 -5.79 -1.30 -13.93
CA LEU A 210 -5.62 -2.74 -13.68
C LEU A 210 -6.58 -3.32 -12.63
N ALA A 211 -7.47 -2.52 -12.03
CA ALA A 211 -8.32 -2.91 -10.91
C ALA A 211 -9.07 -4.25 -11.10
N ALA A 212 -9.56 -4.48 -12.32
CA ALA A 212 -10.38 -5.64 -12.68
C ALA A 212 -9.58 -6.83 -13.24
N PHE A 213 -8.25 -6.71 -13.34
CA PHE A 213 -7.44 -7.69 -14.03
C PHE A 213 -6.75 -8.65 -13.05
N THR A 214 -6.68 -9.92 -13.44
CA THR A 214 -5.77 -10.87 -12.81
C THR A 214 -4.38 -10.77 -13.42
N LYS A 215 -3.36 -11.19 -12.67
CA LYS A 215 -1.98 -11.16 -13.15
C LYS A 215 -1.78 -12.01 -14.41
N ASP A 216 -2.43 -13.16 -14.48
CA ASP A 216 -2.36 -14.04 -15.66
C ASP A 216 -2.95 -13.35 -16.88
N ARG A 217 -4.08 -12.64 -16.73
CA ARG A 217 -4.66 -11.87 -17.81
C ARG A 217 -3.74 -10.71 -18.25
N ILE A 218 -3.06 -10.05 -17.32
CA ILE A 218 -2.07 -9.01 -17.63
C ILE A 218 -0.89 -9.59 -18.41
N ARG A 219 -0.35 -10.74 -18.00
CA ARG A 219 0.74 -11.41 -18.73
C ARG A 219 0.31 -11.87 -20.12
N GLN A 220 -0.89 -12.41 -20.25
CA GLN A 220 -1.44 -12.81 -21.55
C GLN A 220 -1.56 -11.59 -22.47
N LYS A 221 -2.14 -10.50 -21.98
CA LYS A 221 -2.28 -9.25 -22.75
C LYS A 221 -0.92 -8.67 -23.15
N ALA A 222 0.07 -8.73 -22.27
CA ALA A 222 1.44 -8.33 -22.62
C ALA A 222 2.00 -9.17 -23.79
N LYS A 223 1.77 -10.49 -23.80
CA LYS A 223 2.16 -11.36 -24.93
C LYS A 223 1.43 -11.00 -26.22
N GLU A 224 0.13 -10.73 -26.15
CA GLU A 224 -0.69 -10.30 -27.29
C GLU A 224 -0.19 -8.98 -27.91
N LEU A 225 0.38 -8.09 -27.08
CA LEU A 225 0.93 -6.79 -27.48
C LEU A 225 2.40 -6.85 -27.93
N GLY A 226 3.03 -8.03 -27.98
CA GLY A 226 4.47 -8.16 -28.30
C GLY A 226 5.42 -7.75 -27.18
N LEU A 227 4.92 -7.48 -25.96
CA LEU A 227 5.69 -7.10 -24.78
C LEU A 227 6.35 -8.32 -24.09
N HIS A 228 6.92 -9.24 -24.87
CA HIS A 228 7.41 -10.54 -24.38
C HIS A 228 8.46 -10.43 -23.27
N ARG A 229 9.38 -9.48 -23.40
CA ARG A 229 10.48 -9.26 -22.44
C ARG A 229 9.99 -8.94 -21.03
N VAL A 230 8.93 -8.13 -20.90
CA VAL A 230 8.37 -7.78 -19.59
C VAL A 230 7.32 -8.79 -19.12
N ALA A 231 6.67 -9.52 -20.04
CA ALA A 231 5.59 -10.46 -19.71
C ALA A 231 6.04 -11.60 -18.77
N GLU A 232 7.29 -12.03 -18.87
CA GLU A 232 7.84 -13.15 -18.08
C GLU A 232 8.62 -12.66 -16.85
N LYS A 233 8.80 -11.35 -16.71
CA LYS A 233 9.51 -10.76 -15.58
C LYS A 233 8.77 -11.02 -14.28
N ALA A 234 9.55 -11.29 -13.23
CA ALA A 234 9.02 -11.37 -11.87
C ALA A 234 8.43 -10.02 -11.43
N ASP A 235 7.48 -10.07 -10.51
CA ASP A 235 6.91 -8.85 -9.92
C ASP A 235 8.00 -8.06 -9.18
N SER A 236 7.93 -6.74 -9.30
CA SER A 236 8.76 -5.84 -8.50
C SER A 236 8.58 -6.16 -7.02
N GLN A 237 9.70 -6.40 -6.33
CA GLN A 237 9.72 -6.60 -4.89
C GLN A 237 9.60 -5.25 -4.16
N GLU A 238 9.29 -5.31 -2.86
CA GLU A 238 9.43 -4.15 -1.97
C GLU A 238 10.90 -3.71 -1.91
N ASN A 239 11.14 -2.44 -1.55
CA ASN A 239 12.49 -1.83 -1.50
C ASN A 239 13.20 -1.79 -2.87
N CYS A 240 12.56 -1.20 -3.88
CA CYS A 240 13.06 -1.17 -5.26
C CYS A 240 14.43 -0.48 -5.47
N PHE A 241 14.95 0.21 -4.45
CA PHE A 241 16.28 0.84 -4.44
C PHE A 241 17.38 -0.10 -3.92
N ILE A 242 17.02 -1.28 -3.40
CA ILE A 242 17.94 -2.31 -2.92
C ILE A 242 17.95 -3.44 -3.96
N ALA A 243 18.85 -3.33 -4.95
CA ALA A 243 18.85 -4.23 -6.11
C ALA A 243 19.62 -5.54 -5.88
N ASP A 244 20.85 -5.46 -5.35
CA ASP A 244 21.82 -6.57 -5.44
C ASP A 244 22.36 -7.06 -4.09
N GLN A 245 21.88 -6.50 -2.98
CA GLN A 245 22.32 -6.87 -1.63
C GLN A 245 21.14 -7.06 -0.68
N SER A 246 21.40 -7.67 0.49
CA SER A 246 20.37 -7.73 1.51
C SER A 246 20.10 -6.33 2.06
N TYR A 247 18.86 -6.06 2.50
CA TYR A 247 18.55 -4.78 3.14
C TYR A 247 19.40 -4.55 4.40
N GLN A 248 19.86 -5.63 5.04
CA GLN A 248 20.72 -5.55 6.23
C GLN A 248 22.09 -4.99 5.87
N ASP A 249 22.68 -5.46 4.77
CA ASP A 249 23.96 -4.97 4.27
C ASP A 249 23.82 -3.53 3.77
N PHE A 250 22.70 -3.22 3.08
CA PHE A 250 22.38 -1.84 2.70
C PHE A 250 22.33 -0.90 3.90
N LEU A 251 21.68 -1.29 4.99
CA LEU A 251 21.57 -0.45 6.18
C LEU A 251 22.93 -0.23 6.88
N GLN A 252 23.88 -1.15 6.75
CA GLN A 252 25.21 -1.06 7.39
C GLN A 252 25.98 0.20 6.95
N ASP A 253 25.77 0.65 5.70
CA ASP A 253 26.46 1.80 5.12
C ASP A 253 25.81 3.14 5.51
N TYR A 254 24.53 3.13 5.89
CA TYR A 254 23.75 4.33 6.16
C TYR A 254 23.45 4.58 7.64
N LEU A 255 23.50 3.54 8.47
CA LEU A 255 23.11 3.64 9.87
C LEU A 255 24.19 4.30 10.74
N PRO A 256 23.79 5.09 11.75
CA PRO A 256 24.73 5.60 12.74
C PRO A 256 25.39 4.44 13.50
N GLU A 257 26.60 4.68 14.03
CA GLU A 257 27.41 3.64 14.66
C GLU A 257 26.66 2.89 15.78
N HIS A 258 25.94 3.59 16.64
CA HIS A 258 25.18 2.97 17.73
C HIS A 258 24.15 1.93 17.26
N ALA A 259 23.50 2.14 16.10
CA ALA A 259 22.51 1.20 15.55
C ALA A 259 23.15 -0.03 14.87
N ARG A 260 24.47 0.00 14.67
CA ARG A 260 25.28 -1.08 14.08
C ARG A 260 26.06 -1.88 15.12
N GLN A 261 26.16 -1.39 16.35
CA GLN A 261 26.93 -2.04 17.41
C GLN A 261 26.27 -3.33 17.91
N PRO A 262 27.07 -4.36 18.24
CA PRO A 262 26.56 -5.54 18.91
C PRO A 262 25.90 -5.22 20.26
N GLY A 263 24.95 -6.04 20.66
CA GLY A 263 24.17 -5.84 21.89
C GLY A 263 23.51 -7.12 22.39
N PRO A 264 22.99 -7.14 23.62
CA PRO A 264 22.44 -8.35 24.21
C PRO A 264 21.15 -8.81 23.52
N ILE A 265 21.06 -10.12 23.31
CA ILE A 265 19.79 -10.82 23.06
C ILE A 265 19.29 -11.33 24.41
N VAL A 266 18.10 -10.91 24.82
CA VAL A 266 17.51 -11.27 26.13
C VAL A 266 16.20 -12.03 25.98
N ASP A 267 15.81 -12.77 27.01
CA ASP A 267 14.44 -13.31 27.13
C ASP A 267 13.47 -12.30 27.76
N MET A 268 12.20 -12.69 27.88
CA MET A 268 11.15 -11.87 28.52
C MET A 268 11.39 -11.54 30.00
N ALA A 269 12.28 -12.28 30.67
CA ALA A 269 12.68 -12.01 32.06
C ALA A 269 13.96 -11.16 32.15
N GLY A 270 14.53 -10.78 31.01
CA GLY A 270 15.77 -9.99 30.93
C GLY A 270 17.05 -10.82 31.03
N HIS A 271 16.99 -12.16 31.01
CA HIS A 271 18.20 -12.98 31.01
C HIS A 271 18.90 -12.89 29.66
N ILE A 272 20.20 -12.64 29.67
CA ILE A 272 21.02 -12.61 28.46
C ILE A 272 21.18 -14.04 27.93
N LEU A 273 20.76 -14.24 26.68
CA LEU A 273 20.82 -15.53 25.96
C LEU A 273 21.89 -15.56 24.88
N GLY A 274 22.42 -14.40 24.49
CA GLY A 274 23.45 -14.26 23.48
C GLY A 274 23.65 -12.81 23.08
N GLU A 275 24.24 -12.59 21.91
CA GLU A 275 24.57 -11.28 21.39
C GLU A 275 24.09 -11.16 19.93
N HIS A 276 23.51 -10.01 19.58
CA HIS A 276 23.14 -9.65 18.23
C HIS A 276 24.20 -8.77 17.57
N GLN A 277 24.22 -8.70 16.24
CA GLN A 277 25.19 -7.90 15.47
C GLN A 277 24.56 -6.58 14.98
N GLY A 278 23.95 -5.82 15.89
CA GLY A 278 23.14 -4.63 15.58
C GLY A 278 21.64 -4.88 15.40
N ILE A 279 20.81 -3.98 15.93
CA ILE A 279 19.34 -4.13 16.00
C ILE A 279 18.66 -4.11 14.62
N HIS A 280 19.26 -3.45 13.64
CA HIS A 280 18.72 -3.29 12.29
C HIS A 280 18.60 -4.62 11.52
N ARG A 281 19.27 -5.68 12.01
CA ARG A 281 19.22 -7.04 11.43
C ARG A 281 18.03 -7.87 11.93
N TYR A 282 17.17 -7.26 12.76
CA TYR A 282 16.07 -7.93 13.44
C TYR A 282 14.75 -7.23 13.13
N THR A 283 13.68 -8.02 13.08
CA THR A 283 12.31 -7.54 12.89
C THR A 283 11.37 -8.32 13.79
N ILE A 284 10.36 -7.65 14.35
CA ILE A 284 9.36 -8.31 15.20
C ILE A 284 8.70 -9.49 14.46
N GLY A 285 8.72 -10.65 15.11
CA GLY A 285 8.24 -11.92 14.60
C GLY A 285 9.29 -12.75 13.83
N GLN A 286 10.53 -12.26 13.70
CA GLN A 286 11.66 -12.98 13.09
C GLN A 286 12.05 -14.20 13.92
N ARG A 287 12.16 -15.36 13.26
CA ARG A 287 12.55 -16.64 13.87
C ARG A 287 13.98 -17.08 13.52
N ARG A 288 14.41 -16.81 12.28
CA ARG A 288 15.71 -17.28 11.75
C ARG A 288 16.79 -16.23 12.00
N GLY A 289 18.05 -16.65 12.03
CA GLY A 289 19.19 -15.73 12.16
C GLY A 289 19.32 -15.10 13.55
N LEU A 290 18.75 -15.71 14.60
CA LEU A 290 18.86 -15.19 15.97
C LEU A 290 20.24 -15.43 16.60
N GLY A 291 21.04 -16.37 16.07
CA GLY A 291 22.38 -16.67 16.60
C GLY A 291 22.40 -17.39 17.95
N VAL A 292 21.23 -17.77 18.49
CA VAL A 292 21.10 -18.46 19.78
C VAL A 292 20.50 -19.85 19.61
N ALA A 293 21.18 -20.87 20.15
CA ALA A 293 20.72 -22.25 20.13
C ALA A 293 19.82 -22.52 21.33
N LEU A 294 18.51 -22.40 21.14
CA LEU A 294 17.52 -22.68 22.15
C LEU A 294 16.75 -23.93 21.73
N GLY A 295 16.57 -24.90 22.63
CA GLY A 295 15.89 -26.17 22.37
C GLY A 295 14.41 -26.07 21.96
N SER A 296 13.91 -24.85 21.72
CA SER A 296 12.56 -24.54 21.27
C SER A 296 12.58 -23.31 20.35
N PRO A 297 11.70 -23.20 19.35
CA PRO A 297 11.61 -22.01 18.51
C PRO A 297 11.38 -20.73 19.31
N ARG A 298 12.21 -19.70 19.06
CA ARG A 298 12.03 -18.35 19.58
C ARG A 298 11.87 -17.34 18.45
N TYR A 299 11.30 -16.19 18.80
CA TYR A 299 10.98 -15.11 17.88
C TYR A 299 11.36 -13.77 18.50
N VAL A 300 11.80 -12.80 17.69
CA VAL A 300 11.96 -11.41 18.16
C VAL A 300 10.60 -10.85 18.55
N VAL A 301 10.43 -10.44 19.81
CA VAL A 301 9.18 -9.88 20.35
C VAL A 301 9.27 -8.39 20.61
N ALA A 302 10.45 -7.86 20.90
CA ALA A 302 10.70 -6.43 21.02
C ALA A 302 12.14 -6.08 20.60
N ILE A 303 12.33 -4.83 20.19
CA ILE A 303 13.64 -4.23 19.91
C ILE A 303 13.68 -2.92 20.70
N HIS A 304 14.70 -2.76 21.53
CA HIS A 304 14.88 -1.58 22.37
C HIS A 304 16.15 -0.84 21.92
N PRO A 305 16.03 0.21 21.07
CA PRO A 305 17.19 0.93 20.57
C PRO A 305 17.97 1.63 21.70
N GLU A 306 17.27 2.20 22.69
CA GLU A 306 17.87 2.92 23.82
C GLU A 306 18.83 2.06 24.66
N THR A 307 18.52 0.77 24.80
CA THR A 307 19.37 -0.19 25.54
C THR A 307 20.14 -1.12 24.60
N ASN A 308 20.11 -0.85 23.29
CA ASN A 308 20.65 -1.71 22.23
C ASN A 308 20.34 -3.21 22.46
N THR A 309 19.08 -3.54 22.72
CA THR A 309 18.67 -4.88 23.16
C THR A 309 17.63 -5.49 22.22
N VAL A 310 17.80 -6.77 21.89
CA VAL A 310 16.79 -7.57 21.17
C VAL A 310 16.14 -8.57 22.13
N VAL A 311 14.83 -8.47 22.32
CA VAL A 311 14.08 -9.39 23.19
C VAL A 311 13.52 -10.53 22.34
N ILE A 312 13.75 -11.77 22.76
CA ILE A 312 13.22 -12.97 22.12
C ILE A 312 12.30 -13.78 23.02
N GLY A 313 11.24 -14.28 22.42
CA GLY A 313 10.12 -14.88 23.11
C GLY A 313 9.55 -16.10 22.42
N LYS A 314 8.54 -16.70 23.05
CA LYS A 314 7.69 -17.74 22.46
C LYS A 314 6.70 -17.12 21.48
N ASN A 315 6.09 -17.96 20.65
CA ASN A 315 5.13 -17.49 19.64
C ASN A 315 3.91 -16.77 20.26
N GLN A 316 3.47 -17.17 21.45
CA GLN A 316 2.31 -16.58 22.14
C GLN A 316 2.53 -15.10 22.50
N GLU A 317 3.78 -14.72 22.77
CA GLU A 317 4.16 -13.35 23.18
C GLU A 317 4.15 -12.36 21.99
N LEU A 318 3.98 -12.85 20.75
CA LEU A 318 3.82 -12.01 19.56
C LEU A 318 2.38 -11.54 19.35
N PHE A 319 1.41 -12.08 20.09
CA PHE A 319 0.00 -11.76 19.87
C PHE A 319 -0.39 -10.54 20.70
N THR A 320 -1.00 -9.55 20.05
CA THR A 320 -1.61 -8.42 20.73
C THR A 320 -3.02 -8.19 20.21
N GLN A 321 -3.88 -7.67 21.10
CA GLN A 321 -5.26 -7.31 20.76
C GLN A 321 -5.44 -5.80 20.61
N ALA A 322 -4.48 -5.00 21.05
CA ALA A 322 -4.59 -3.54 21.02
C ALA A 322 -3.27 -2.88 20.61
N PHE A 323 -3.36 -1.79 19.86
CA PHE A 323 -2.20 -0.99 19.46
C PHE A 323 -2.60 0.44 19.12
N LEU A 324 -1.62 1.33 19.11
CA LEU A 324 -1.77 2.73 18.73
C LEU A 324 -1.22 2.97 17.32
N VAL A 325 -1.93 3.82 16.59
CA VAL A 325 -1.60 4.27 15.25
C VAL A 325 -1.55 5.79 15.25
N GLU A 326 -0.45 6.36 14.78
CA GLU A 326 -0.24 7.81 14.65
C GLU A 326 -0.18 8.23 13.18
N ASP A 327 -0.13 9.55 12.95
CA ASP A 327 -0.10 10.17 11.63
C ASP A 327 -1.23 9.69 10.71
N VAL A 328 -2.43 9.56 11.29
CA VAL A 328 -3.57 8.99 10.58
C VAL A 328 -4.01 9.89 9.43
N HIS A 329 -4.13 9.28 8.27
CA HIS A 329 -4.66 9.87 7.05
C HIS A 329 -5.97 9.20 6.66
N PHE A 330 -7.06 9.97 6.60
CA PHE A 330 -8.36 9.49 6.15
C PHE A 330 -8.55 9.73 4.65
N VAL A 331 -9.05 8.71 3.97
CA VAL A 331 -9.37 8.76 2.53
C VAL A 331 -10.86 9.00 2.35
N SER A 332 -11.68 7.99 2.69
CA SER A 332 -13.13 8.04 2.46
C SER A 332 -13.90 8.86 3.51
N LEU A 333 -13.21 9.33 4.55
CA LEU A 333 -13.74 10.21 5.59
C LEU A 333 -12.90 11.49 5.65
N GLU A 334 -13.48 12.56 6.19
CA GLU A 334 -12.73 13.77 6.52
C GLU A 334 -12.03 13.64 7.87
N ALA A 335 -12.77 13.15 8.87
CA ALA A 335 -12.28 12.85 10.20
C ALA A 335 -13.10 11.72 10.83
N LEU A 336 -12.59 11.15 11.92
CA LEU A 336 -13.30 10.19 12.76
C LEU A 336 -13.59 10.84 14.11
N SER A 337 -14.86 10.93 14.49
CA SER A 337 -15.30 11.59 15.73
C SER A 337 -15.83 10.64 16.80
N TRP A 338 -16.10 9.39 16.43
CA TRP A 338 -16.63 8.36 17.33
C TRP A 338 -16.02 7.01 16.96
N PRO A 339 -16.08 6.02 17.87
CA PRO A 339 -15.62 4.67 17.57
C PRO A 339 -16.29 4.10 16.32
N LEU A 340 -15.53 3.34 15.54
CA LEU A 340 -16.00 2.75 14.28
C LEU A 340 -15.59 1.29 14.18
N GLU A 341 -16.56 0.44 13.88
CA GLU A 341 -16.33 -0.95 13.47
C GLU A 341 -15.78 -1.01 12.05
N CYS A 342 -14.65 -1.69 11.88
CA CYS A 342 -14.01 -1.81 10.58
C CYS A 342 -13.17 -3.09 10.46
N LEU A 343 -12.57 -3.27 9.29
CA LEU A 343 -11.55 -4.26 9.03
C LEU A 343 -10.18 -3.60 9.05
N VAL A 344 -9.17 -4.24 9.66
CA VAL A 344 -7.81 -3.70 9.77
C VAL A 344 -6.79 -4.65 9.17
N LYS A 345 -5.90 -4.13 8.33
CA LYS A 345 -4.67 -4.80 7.91
C LYS A 345 -3.49 -4.18 8.65
N VAL A 346 -2.77 -4.98 9.43
CA VAL A 346 -1.56 -4.57 10.18
C VAL A 346 -0.27 -4.73 9.38
N ARG A 347 -0.34 -5.45 8.25
CA ARG A 347 0.72 -5.65 7.26
C ARG A 347 0.07 -5.95 5.91
N TYR A 348 0.76 -5.63 4.81
CA TYR A 348 0.25 -5.80 3.45
C TYR A 348 -0.31 -7.21 3.15
N ARG A 349 0.49 -8.24 3.45
CA ARG A 349 0.15 -9.66 3.18
C ARG A 349 -0.73 -10.31 4.25
N HIS A 350 -1.09 -9.59 5.31
CA HIS A 350 -2.01 -10.12 6.31
C HIS A 350 -3.45 -10.05 5.79
N ALA A 351 -4.25 -11.03 6.18
CA ALA A 351 -5.69 -10.91 6.04
C ALA A 351 -6.19 -9.73 6.87
N ALA A 352 -7.19 -9.03 6.34
CA ALA A 352 -7.89 -8.02 7.10
C ALA A 352 -8.67 -8.70 8.26
N THR A 353 -8.65 -8.11 9.44
CA THR A 353 -9.34 -8.65 10.63
C THR A 353 -10.33 -7.64 11.20
N PRO A 354 -11.48 -8.07 11.74
CA PRO A 354 -12.39 -7.19 12.46
C PRO A 354 -11.74 -6.48 13.64
N ALA A 355 -12.05 -5.20 13.79
CA ALA A 355 -11.60 -4.36 14.89
C ALA A 355 -12.55 -3.16 15.11
N THR A 356 -12.45 -2.58 16.28
CA THR A 356 -13.03 -1.27 16.59
C THR A 356 -11.90 -0.26 16.69
N ILE A 357 -12.00 0.85 15.95
CA ILE A 357 -11.04 1.97 16.01
C ILE A 357 -11.63 3.13 16.80
N TYR A 358 -10.84 3.70 17.71
CA TYR A 358 -11.22 4.79 18.60
C TYR A 358 -10.37 6.03 18.27
N PRO A 359 -10.98 7.18 17.91
CA PRO A 359 -10.23 8.42 17.74
C PRO A 359 -9.70 8.90 19.09
N GLU A 360 -8.42 9.25 19.11
CA GLU A 360 -7.72 9.84 20.25
C GLU A 360 -7.20 11.24 19.85
N ALA A 361 -6.55 11.97 20.76
CA ALA A 361 -5.96 13.26 20.45
C ALA A 361 -4.83 13.18 19.40
N GLY A 362 -4.61 14.26 18.64
CA GLY A 362 -3.40 14.41 17.83
C GLY A 362 -3.25 13.47 16.63
N LYS A 363 -4.33 13.23 15.85
CA LYS A 363 -4.35 12.28 14.71
C LYS A 363 -3.96 10.84 15.10
N THR A 364 -4.21 10.48 16.34
CA THR A 364 -3.96 9.14 16.88
C THR A 364 -5.25 8.32 16.84
N ILE A 365 -5.11 7.04 16.54
CA ILE A 365 -6.20 6.05 16.60
C ILE A 365 -5.74 4.89 17.47
N ARG A 366 -6.54 4.56 18.48
CA ARG A 366 -6.39 3.30 19.20
C ARG A 366 -7.20 2.22 18.51
N VAL A 367 -6.54 1.11 18.19
CA VAL A 367 -7.15 -0.02 17.49
C VAL A 367 -7.36 -1.16 18.47
N MET A 368 -8.60 -1.65 18.57
CA MET A 368 -8.97 -2.82 19.37
C MET A 368 -9.40 -3.95 18.43
N LEU A 369 -8.51 -4.92 18.24
CA LEU A 369 -8.76 -6.11 17.42
C LEU A 369 -9.79 -7.01 18.12
N HIS A 370 -10.72 -7.60 17.37
CA HIS A 370 -11.66 -8.56 17.95
C HIS A 370 -11.00 -9.91 18.23
N THR A 371 -9.89 -10.21 17.54
CA THR A 371 -9.07 -11.39 17.76
C THR A 371 -7.60 -10.99 17.78
N PRO A 372 -6.81 -11.42 18.76
CA PRO A 372 -5.38 -11.09 18.84
C PRO A 372 -4.65 -11.41 17.54
N GLN A 373 -3.86 -10.46 17.05
CA GLN A 373 -3.05 -10.62 15.84
C GLN A 373 -1.58 -10.79 16.19
N ARG A 374 -0.94 -11.70 15.45
CA ARG A 374 0.48 -11.99 15.60
C ARG A 374 1.34 -10.91 14.96
N ALA A 375 2.38 -10.47 15.67
CA ALA A 375 3.45 -9.62 15.18
C ALA A 375 2.95 -8.29 14.56
N VAL A 376 2.06 -7.60 15.27
CA VAL A 376 1.82 -6.16 15.05
C VAL A 376 3.13 -5.44 15.35
N THR A 377 3.59 -4.53 14.48
CA THR A 377 4.99 -4.08 14.50
C THR A 377 5.11 -2.57 14.32
N PRO A 378 5.74 -1.87 15.27
CA PRO A 378 6.02 -0.45 15.12
C PRO A 378 6.78 -0.13 13.83
N GLY A 379 6.38 0.95 13.16
CA GLY A 379 6.88 1.38 11.84
C GLY A 379 6.12 0.80 10.65
N GLN A 380 5.38 -0.31 10.81
CA GLN A 380 4.45 -0.77 9.78
C GLN A 380 3.18 0.08 9.77
N SER A 381 2.46 0.06 8.65
CA SER A 381 1.16 0.73 8.56
C SER A 381 0.03 -0.16 9.05
N ALA A 382 -0.96 0.45 9.71
CA ALA A 382 -2.27 -0.12 9.91
C ALA A 382 -3.26 0.59 8.97
N VAL A 383 -3.93 -0.17 8.11
CA VAL A 383 -4.91 0.36 7.14
C VAL A 383 -6.30 -0.16 7.48
N PHE A 384 -7.26 0.76 7.53
CA PHE A 384 -8.63 0.55 7.96
C PHE A 384 -9.57 0.49 6.75
N TYR A 385 -10.49 -0.47 6.75
CA TYR A 385 -11.36 -0.76 5.63
C TYR A 385 -12.83 -0.89 6.08
N ALA A 386 -13.73 -0.34 5.28
CA ALA A 386 -15.16 -0.59 5.34
C ALA A 386 -15.55 -1.41 4.10
N GLN A 387 -15.63 -2.73 4.26
CA GLN A 387 -15.75 -3.68 3.15
C GLN A 387 -14.57 -3.55 2.19
N ASP A 388 -14.80 -3.10 0.96
CA ASP A 388 -13.81 -2.89 -0.09
C ASP A 388 -13.21 -1.47 -0.08
N ARG A 389 -13.74 -0.53 0.72
CA ARG A 389 -13.28 0.86 0.77
C ARG A 389 -12.21 1.07 1.83
N VAL A 390 -11.14 1.77 1.48
CA VAL A 390 -10.14 2.27 2.42
C VAL A 390 -10.73 3.46 3.17
N ILE A 391 -10.89 3.31 4.48
CA ILE A 391 -11.26 4.40 5.39
C ILE A 391 -10.08 5.35 5.53
N GLY A 392 -8.90 4.78 5.76
CA GLY A 392 -7.67 5.50 6.04
C GLY A 392 -6.62 4.57 6.62
N GLY A 393 -5.60 5.12 7.24
CA GLY A 393 -4.57 4.35 7.95
C GLY A 393 -3.55 5.26 8.60
N GLY A 394 -2.56 4.68 9.24
CA GLY A 394 -1.42 5.40 9.80
C GLY A 394 -0.28 4.45 10.20
N THR A 395 0.70 4.97 10.93
CA THR A 395 1.87 4.21 11.37
C THR A 395 1.63 3.61 12.75
N ILE A 396 1.85 2.30 12.90
CA ILE A 396 1.82 1.63 14.20
C ILE A 396 3.01 2.16 15.01
N VAL A 397 2.76 2.64 16.22
CA VAL A 397 3.82 3.18 17.09
C VAL A 397 4.01 2.40 18.38
N GLN A 398 2.94 1.77 18.86
CA GLN A 398 2.97 1.02 20.12
C GLN A 398 2.00 -0.15 20.05
N THR A 399 2.44 -1.32 20.53
CA THR A 399 1.57 -2.47 20.79
C THR A 399 1.32 -2.57 22.29
N ALA A 400 0.08 -2.81 22.70
CA ALA A 400 -0.21 -2.99 24.12
C ALA A 400 0.44 -4.30 24.62
N MET A 401 1.14 -4.21 25.75
CA MET A 401 1.45 -5.35 26.63
C MET A 401 0.34 -5.45 27.70
N PRO A 402 -0.02 -6.64 28.23
CA PRO A 402 -1.03 -6.76 29.31
C PRO A 402 -0.45 -6.15 30.60
N SER A 403 -1.16 -5.43 31.47
CA SER A 403 -2.59 -5.16 31.68
C SER A 403 -2.74 -3.86 32.49
N ASP A 404 -3.53 -2.88 32.03
CA ASP A 404 -4.26 -1.99 32.94
C ASP A 404 -5.68 -2.54 33.08
N SER A 405 -5.78 -3.76 33.62
CA SER A 405 -7.04 -4.30 34.14
C SER A 405 -7.13 -4.04 35.65
N ALA A 406 -6.82 -2.82 36.06
CA ALA A 406 -6.96 -2.33 37.43
C ALA A 406 -7.29 -0.83 37.39
N ASP A 407 -8.42 -0.45 36.78
CA ASP A 407 -9.26 0.68 37.22
C ASP A 407 -10.50 0.83 36.32
N GLN A 408 -11.29 -0.24 36.23
CA GLN A 408 -12.72 -0.12 35.86
C GLN A 408 -13.64 -0.18 37.08
N ASN A 409 -13.11 0.06 38.28
CA ASN A 409 -13.88 0.23 39.51
C ASN A 409 -13.28 1.37 40.35
N ALA A 410 -13.51 2.62 39.93
CA ALA A 410 -13.35 3.78 40.80
C ALA A 410 -14.33 4.89 40.41
N CYS A 411 -15.43 4.95 41.19
CA CYS A 411 -16.53 5.93 41.25
C CYS A 411 -17.46 6.11 40.06
#